data_AF-A0A9W9GUB9-F1
#
_entry.id   AF-A0A9W9GUB9-F1
#
_cell.length_a   1.000
_cell.length_b   1.000
_cell.length_c   1.000
_cell.angle_alpha   90.00
_cell.angle_beta   90.00
_cell.angle_gamma   90.00
#
_symmetry.space_group_name_H-M   'P 1'
#
loop_
_entity.id
_entity.type
_entity.pdbx_description
1 polymer ?
#
loop_
_entity_poly.entity_id
_entity_poly.type
_entity_poly.pdbx_seq_one_letter_code
_entity_poly.pdbx_strand_id
1 'polypeptide(L)'
;MEDRASIIWQIRGVMRDFLDSYPSSTPIPPIRIAGDTPNSILDQSEFMASIEPIVAEVRSAVATWRPDTVTRWVAASKYEGRTSFFFLDLNNVDYDYDTAHKCLTKVPVYILSLSKAPRIFRFCLEDQAVAEWLAKMHDLHAGKPLPLLDDRTKPRVLTLPVIDTPDIS
;
A
#
# COMPACT_ATOMS: atom_id res chain seq x y z
N MET A 1 7.54 21.34 11.97
CA MET A 1 6.32 21.03 11.19
C MET A 1 6.74 20.74 9.77
N GLU A 2 6.43 19.54 9.30
CA GLU A 2 6.51 19.22 7.87
C GLU A 2 5.26 19.79 7.22
N ASP A 3 5.42 20.58 6.15
CA ASP A 3 4.27 21.09 5.42
C ASP A 3 3.76 19.99 4.48
N ARG A 4 2.58 19.48 4.79
CA ARG A 4 1.89 18.42 4.03
C ARG A 4 1.78 18.80 2.55
N ALA A 5 1.51 20.07 2.23
CA ALA A 5 1.38 20.53 0.85
C ALA A 5 2.73 20.44 0.10
N SER A 6 3.82 20.86 0.74
CA SER A 6 5.17 20.73 0.19
C SER A 6 5.56 19.27 -0.09
N ILE A 7 5.26 18.33 0.82
CA ILE A 7 5.55 16.89 0.62
C ILE A 7 4.75 16.36 -0.57
N ILE A 8 3.45 16.64 -0.64
CA ILE A 8 2.57 16.20 -1.73
C ILE A 8 3.08 16.73 -3.08
N TRP A 9 3.49 18.00 -3.15
CA TRP A 9 4.03 18.57 -4.37
C TRP A 9 5.31 17.84 -4.86
N GLN A 10 6.19 17.45 -3.94
CA GLN A 10 7.44 16.78 -4.26
C GLN A 10 7.25 15.34 -4.78
N ILE A 11 6.12 14.68 -4.45
CA ILE A 11 5.80 13.34 -4.96
C ILE A 11 5.84 13.32 -6.49
N ARG A 12 5.32 14.36 -7.15
CA ARG A 12 5.30 14.45 -8.63
C ARG A 12 6.69 14.32 -9.25
N GLY A 13 7.65 15.06 -8.69
CA GLY A 13 9.03 15.05 -9.18
C GLY A 13 9.69 13.68 -8.97
N VAL A 14 9.57 13.13 -7.76
CA VAL A 14 10.16 11.81 -7.44
C VAL A 14 9.55 10.70 -8.28
N MET A 15 8.23 10.72 -8.46
CA MET A 15 7.54 9.73 -9.30
C MET A 15 7.91 9.88 -10.77
N ARG A 16 8.00 11.10 -11.30
CA ARG A 16 8.49 11.32 -12.67
C ARG A 16 9.87 10.71 -12.87
N ASP A 17 10.84 11.10 -12.05
CA ASP A 17 12.22 10.67 -12.20
C ASP A 17 12.35 9.14 -12.05
N PHE A 18 11.53 8.53 -11.19
CA PHE A 18 11.43 7.07 -11.06
C PHE A 18 10.82 6.40 -12.29
N LEU A 19 9.69 6.89 -12.79
CA LEU A 19 9.00 6.32 -13.94
C LEU A 19 9.82 6.47 -15.23
N ASP A 20 10.58 7.56 -15.35
CA ASP A 20 11.52 7.82 -16.46
C ASP A 20 12.73 6.88 -16.44
N SER A 21 13.02 6.22 -15.32
CA SER A 21 14.05 5.16 -15.27
C SER A 21 13.68 3.91 -16.07
N TYR A 22 12.39 3.71 -16.35
CA TYR A 22 11.91 2.68 -17.27
C TYR A 22 11.96 3.19 -18.71
N PRO A 23 12.36 2.36 -19.70
CA PRO A 23 12.30 2.75 -21.10
C PRO A 23 10.86 3.09 -21.51
N SER A 24 10.65 4.27 -22.11
CA SER A 24 9.31 4.72 -22.52
C SER A 24 8.63 3.84 -23.56
N SER A 25 9.38 2.96 -24.24
CA SER A 25 8.87 1.99 -25.21
C SER A 25 8.37 0.70 -24.58
N THR A 26 8.55 0.51 -23.26
CA THR A 26 8.17 -0.72 -22.56
C THR A 26 7.16 -0.42 -21.45
N PRO A 27 6.11 -1.25 -21.30
CA PRO A 27 5.23 -1.17 -20.14
C PRO A 27 6.05 -1.34 -18.85
N ILE A 28 5.65 -0.61 -17.79
CA ILE A 28 6.20 -0.84 -16.47
C ILE A 28 5.84 -2.28 -16.05
N PRO A 29 6.78 -3.09 -15.56
CA PRO A 29 6.43 -4.41 -15.03
C PRO A 29 5.50 -4.27 -13.81
N PRO A 30 4.82 -5.35 -13.39
CA PRO A 30 4.10 -5.35 -12.13
C PRO A 30 5.04 -4.97 -10.98
N ILE A 31 4.71 -3.88 -10.27
CA ILE A 31 5.46 -3.41 -9.10
C ILE A 31 4.50 -2.94 -8.02
N ARG A 32 5.01 -2.86 -6.80
CA ARG A 32 4.28 -2.34 -5.63
C ARG A 32 5.03 -1.17 -5.03
N ILE A 33 4.35 -0.06 -4.85
CA ILE A 33 4.84 1.11 -4.13
C ILE A 33 4.32 1.03 -2.70
N ALA A 34 5.22 0.94 -1.73
CA ALA A 34 4.91 1.12 -0.32
C ALA A 34 5.29 2.54 0.09
N GLY A 35 4.30 3.38 0.36
CA GLY A 35 4.52 4.76 0.79
C GLY A 35 4.74 4.84 2.29
N ASP A 36 5.98 5.04 2.71
CA ASP A 36 6.37 5.31 4.10
C ASP A 36 6.03 6.76 4.45
N THR A 37 4.94 6.95 5.18
CA THR A 37 4.27 8.24 5.37
C THR A 37 4.39 8.71 6.82
N PRO A 38 4.96 9.88 7.11
CA PRO A 38 5.05 10.43 8.45
C PRO A 38 3.67 10.61 9.08
N ASN A 39 3.51 10.11 10.31
CA ASN A 39 2.27 10.30 11.07
C ASN A 39 2.03 11.78 11.44
N SER A 40 3.08 12.62 11.40
CA SER A 40 3.02 14.08 11.56
C SER A 40 2.16 14.79 10.52
N ILE A 41 1.93 14.19 9.35
CA ILE A 41 1.13 14.77 8.25
C ILE A 41 -0.20 14.04 8.02
N LEU A 42 -0.52 13.08 8.89
CA LEU A 42 -1.74 12.28 8.86
C LEU A 42 -2.64 12.62 10.04
N ASP A 43 -3.95 12.54 9.82
CA ASP A 43 -4.93 12.56 10.89
C ASP A 43 -5.16 11.11 11.34
N GLN A 44 -4.77 10.77 12.56
CA GLN A 44 -4.92 9.40 13.05
C GLN A 44 -6.37 9.03 13.36
N SER A 45 -7.25 9.99 13.63
CA SER A 45 -8.68 9.75 13.83
C SER A 45 -9.39 9.47 12.50
N GLU A 46 -8.97 10.18 11.45
CA GLU A 46 -9.48 10.10 10.09
C GLU A 46 -8.40 9.54 9.13
N PHE A 47 -7.77 8.42 9.52
CA PHE A 47 -6.56 7.90 8.86
C PHE A 47 -6.72 7.69 7.36
N MET A 48 -7.78 6.97 6.95
CA MET A 48 -7.99 6.67 5.53
C MET A 48 -8.25 7.94 4.71
N ALA A 49 -9.02 8.89 5.25
CA ALA A 49 -9.30 10.15 4.58
C ALA A 49 -8.06 11.06 4.50
N SER A 50 -7.16 10.99 5.50
CA SER A 50 -5.95 11.82 5.49
C SER A 50 -4.83 11.30 4.58
N ILE A 51 -4.73 9.96 4.40
CA ILE A 51 -3.75 9.32 3.53
C ILE A 51 -4.21 9.26 2.05
N GLU A 52 -5.51 9.22 1.78
CA GLU A 52 -6.06 9.15 0.41
C GLU A 52 -5.48 10.23 -0.52
N PRO A 53 -5.40 11.53 -0.15
CA PRO A 53 -4.86 12.55 -1.05
C PRO A 53 -3.39 12.33 -1.42
N ILE A 54 -2.61 11.68 -0.56
CA ILE A 54 -1.22 11.31 -0.85
C ILE A 54 -1.20 10.19 -1.89
N VAL A 55 -2.02 9.16 -1.71
CA VAL A 55 -2.17 8.06 -2.68
C VAL A 55 -2.69 8.57 -4.02
N ALA A 56 -3.68 9.46 -4.01
CA ALA A 56 -4.24 10.09 -5.20
C ALA A 56 -3.18 10.87 -5.98
N GLU A 57 -2.26 11.56 -5.29
CA GLU A 57 -1.16 12.27 -5.94
C GLU A 57 -0.16 11.30 -6.60
N VAL A 58 0.19 10.19 -5.95
CA VAL A 58 1.02 9.15 -6.59
C VAL A 58 0.33 8.59 -7.84
N ARG A 59 -0.97 8.29 -7.76
CA ARG A 59 -1.75 7.78 -8.92
C ARG A 59 -1.83 8.80 -10.05
N SER A 60 -2.04 10.08 -9.71
CA SER A 60 -2.07 11.19 -10.66
C SER A 60 -0.72 11.33 -11.38
N ALA A 61 0.39 11.26 -10.64
CA ALA A 61 1.72 11.27 -11.22
C ALA A 61 1.94 10.08 -12.18
N VAL A 62 1.55 8.86 -11.77
CA VAL A 62 1.64 7.67 -12.64
C VAL A 62 0.82 7.86 -13.92
N ALA A 63 -0.44 8.29 -13.81
CA ALA A 63 -1.31 8.51 -14.97
C ALA A 63 -0.78 9.60 -15.91
N THR A 64 -0.11 10.63 -15.37
CA THR A 64 0.47 11.73 -16.16
C THR A 64 1.65 11.26 -17.00
N TRP A 65 2.56 10.47 -16.41
CA TRP A 65 3.83 10.09 -17.07
C TRP A 65 3.77 8.75 -17.80
N ARG A 66 2.86 7.88 -17.37
CA ARG A 66 2.71 6.49 -17.84
C ARG A 66 1.21 6.14 -17.92
N PRO A 67 0.45 6.76 -18.84
CA PRO A 67 -1.02 6.71 -18.87
C PRO A 67 -1.60 5.29 -19.03
N ASP A 68 -0.85 4.38 -19.64
CA ASP A 68 -1.26 2.97 -19.81
C ASP A 68 -1.05 2.12 -18.54
N THR A 69 -0.50 2.70 -17.48
CA THR A 69 -0.25 1.99 -16.23
C THR A 69 -1.51 1.93 -15.38
N VAL A 70 -1.98 0.71 -15.14
CA VAL A 70 -3.10 0.46 -14.24
C VAL A 70 -2.63 0.58 -12.80
N THR A 71 -3.30 1.41 -12.00
CA THR A 71 -3.00 1.59 -10.57
C THR A 71 -4.11 1.02 -9.69
N ARG A 72 -3.75 0.38 -8.58
CA ARG A 72 -4.70 -0.15 -7.60
C ARG A 72 -4.21 0.11 -6.17
N TRP A 73 -5.00 0.85 -5.39
CA TRP A 73 -4.72 1.03 -3.97
C TRP A 73 -5.15 -0.21 -3.21
N VAL A 74 -4.18 -1.00 -2.75
CA VAL A 74 -4.42 -2.34 -2.19
C VAL A 74 -4.68 -2.26 -0.69
N ALA A 75 -3.84 -1.55 0.04
CA ALA A 75 -3.96 -1.51 1.49
C ALA A 75 -3.37 -0.23 2.08
N ALA A 76 -3.69 -0.01 3.34
CA ALA A 76 -2.99 0.92 4.22
C ALA A 76 -2.78 0.24 5.59
N SER A 77 -1.66 0.56 6.24
CA SER A 77 -1.33 0.07 7.58
C SER A 77 -1.04 1.25 8.49
N LYS A 78 -1.88 1.38 9.51
CA LYS A 78 -1.84 2.46 10.50
C LYS A 78 -1.02 2.01 11.71
N TYR A 79 -0.08 2.83 12.14
CA TYR A 79 0.76 2.58 13.32
C TYR A 79 0.74 3.78 14.27
N GLU A 80 0.93 3.52 15.58
CA GLU A 80 1.13 4.58 16.58
C GLU A 80 2.52 5.23 16.52
N GLY A 81 3.44 4.64 15.75
CA GLY A 81 4.83 5.05 15.65
C GLY A 81 5.05 6.36 14.89
N ARG A 82 6.21 6.47 14.24
CA ARG A 82 6.57 7.66 13.47
C ARG A 82 5.93 7.69 12.10
N THR A 83 5.69 6.54 11.49
CA THR A 83 5.20 6.43 10.13
C THR A 83 4.13 5.36 10.00
N SER A 84 3.27 5.56 9.02
CA SER A 84 2.27 4.60 8.56
C SER A 84 2.46 4.37 7.06
N PHE A 85 1.85 3.32 6.53
CA PHE A 85 2.13 2.86 5.16
C PHE A 85 0.87 2.81 4.31
N PHE A 86 0.99 3.14 3.02
CA PHE A 86 0.03 2.73 1.99
C PHE A 86 0.71 1.82 0.97
N PHE A 87 -0.08 0.97 0.30
CA PHE A 87 0.40 0.03 -0.70
C PHE A 87 -0.38 0.22 -2.00
N LEU A 88 0.32 0.65 -3.04
CA LEU A 88 -0.22 0.92 -4.37
C LEU A 88 0.45 0.00 -5.38
N ASP A 89 -0.35 -0.81 -6.07
CA ASP A 89 0.14 -1.67 -7.13
C ASP A 89 0.05 -0.96 -8.49
N LEU A 90 1.09 -1.15 -9.31
CA LEU A 90 1.15 -0.73 -10.70
C LEU A 90 1.23 -1.99 -11.57
N ASN A 91 0.35 -2.10 -12.57
CA ASN A 91 0.27 -3.20 -13.53
C ASN A 91 0.19 -4.62 -12.93
N ASN A 92 -0.11 -4.75 -11.64
CA ASN A 92 -0.43 -6.03 -11.01
C ASN A 92 -1.88 -6.43 -11.34
N VAL A 93 -2.18 -6.57 -12.63
CA VAL A 93 -3.53 -6.83 -13.16
C VAL A 93 -4.00 -8.26 -12.87
N ASP A 94 -3.06 -9.18 -12.71
CA ASP A 94 -3.31 -10.58 -12.34
C ASP A 94 -3.61 -10.74 -10.84
N TYR A 95 -3.68 -9.64 -10.09
CA TYR A 95 -4.12 -9.66 -8.70
C TYR A 95 -5.62 -9.98 -8.64
N ASP A 96 -5.91 -11.26 -8.44
CA ASP A 96 -7.24 -11.76 -8.14
C ASP A 96 -7.55 -11.57 -6.65
N TYR A 97 -8.53 -10.72 -6.38
CA TYR A 97 -8.98 -10.40 -5.03
C TYR A 97 -9.54 -11.63 -4.30
N ASP A 98 -10.26 -12.50 -5.01
CA ASP A 98 -10.99 -13.63 -4.42
C ASP A 98 -10.02 -14.72 -3.96
N THR A 99 -8.90 -14.86 -4.68
CA THR A 99 -7.84 -15.82 -4.34
C THR A 99 -6.61 -15.17 -3.71
N ALA A 100 -6.63 -13.86 -3.46
CA ALA A 100 -5.50 -13.10 -2.93
C ALA A 100 -4.91 -13.67 -1.63
N HIS A 101 -5.75 -14.28 -0.78
CA HIS A 101 -5.33 -14.95 0.45
C HIS A 101 -4.45 -16.19 0.24
N LYS A 102 -4.41 -16.74 -0.99
CA LYS A 102 -3.54 -17.84 -1.41
C LYS A 102 -2.37 -17.35 -2.28
N CYS A 103 -2.38 -16.09 -2.68
CA CYS A 103 -1.41 -15.53 -3.60
C CYS A 103 -0.15 -15.06 -2.85
N LEU A 104 0.94 -15.81 -3.01
CA LEU A 104 2.27 -15.46 -2.49
C LEU A 104 3.23 -14.99 -3.58
N THR A 105 2.68 -14.55 -4.72
CA THR A 105 3.48 -14.05 -5.84
C THR A 105 4.26 -12.81 -5.38
N LYS A 106 5.59 -12.89 -5.51
CA LYS A 106 6.50 -11.80 -5.19
C LYS A 106 6.35 -10.70 -6.23
N VAL A 107 5.77 -9.58 -5.82
CA VAL A 107 5.76 -8.35 -6.62
C VAL A 107 6.90 -7.46 -6.12
N PRO A 108 7.80 -6.97 -7.00
CA PRO A 108 8.88 -6.07 -6.60
C PRO A 108 8.37 -4.86 -5.82
N VAL A 109 8.83 -4.70 -4.57
CA VAL A 109 8.47 -3.59 -3.69
C VAL A 109 9.45 -2.42 -3.82
N TYR A 110 8.91 -1.23 -4.01
CA TYR A 110 9.62 0.04 -3.97
C TYR A 110 9.09 0.87 -2.80
N ILE A 111 9.98 1.38 -1.95
CA ILE A 111 9.60 2.24 -0.83
C ILE A 111 9.63 3.68 -1.30
N LEU A 112 8.48 4.35 -1.28
CA LEU A 112 8.39 5.80 -1.41
C LEU A 112 8.44 6.41 -0.01
N SER A 113 9.63 6.82 0.42
CA SER A 113 9.83 7.48 1.71
C SER A 113 9.43 8.95 1.61
N LEU A 114 8.34 9.31 2.29
CA LEU A 114 7.85 10.68 2.36
C LEU A 114 8.55 11.38 3.53
N SER A 115 9.31 12.42 3.21
CA SER A 115 10.01 13.24 4.19
C SER A 115 10.18 14.64 3.62
N LYS A 116 11.02 15.47 4.24
CA LYS A 116 11.41 16.77 3.66
C LYS A 116 12.08 16.66 2.28
N ALA A 117 12.67 15.51 1.98
CA ALA A 117 13.24 15.19 0.69
C ALA A 117 12.80 13.77 0.30
N PRO A 118 11.62 13.62 -0.32
CA PRO A 118 11.08 12.32 -0.66
C PRO A 118 12.00 11.55 -1.60
N ARG A 119 12.02 10.23 -1.46
CA ARG A 119 12.88 9.33 -2.25
C ARG A 119 12.13 8.04 -2.52
N ILE A 120 12.45 7.42 -3.65
CA ILE A 120 11.96 6.08 -3.98
C ILE A 120 13.12 5.15 -4.28
N PHE A 121 13.09 3.96 -3.70
CA PHE A 121 14.14 2.97 -3.87
C PHE A 121 13.60 1.55 -3.79
N ARG A 122 14.29 0.62 -4.44
CA ARG A 122 13.95 -0.80 -4.45
C ARG A 122 14.28 -1.44 -3.10
N PHE A 123 13.38 -2.25 -2.56
CA PHE A 123 13.64 -2.98 -1.33
C PHE A 123 13.24 -4.47 -1.43
N CYS A 124 14.17 -5.29 -1.92
CA CYS A 124 13.92 -6.70 -2.28
C CYS A 124 13.55 -7.60 -1.10
N LEU A 125 13.98 -7.26 0.12
CA LEU A 125 13.69 -8.06 1.31
C LEU A 125 12.19 -8.06 1.65
N GLU A 126 11.45 -7.03 1.24
CA GLU A 126 10.02 -6.88 1.53
C GLU A 126 9.10 -7.55 0.50
N ASP A 127 9.63 -8.03 -0.64
CA ASP A 127 8.77 -8.64 -1.67
C ASP A 127 7.94 -9.79 -1.12
N GLN A 128 8.60 -10.69 -0.38
CA GLN A 128 7.96 -11.85 0.22
C GLN A 128 7.12 -11.45 1.44
N ALA A 129 7.69 -10.62 2.32
CA ALA A 129 7.04 -10.23 3.57
C ALA A 129 5.71 -9.48 3.30
N VAL A 130 5.70 -8.57 2.33
CA VAL A 130 4.49 -7.83 1.93
C VAL A 130 3.49 -8.75 1.22
N ALA A 131 3.94 -9.70 0.40
CA ALA A 131 3.05 -10.67 -0.22
C ALA A 131 2.34 -11.55 0.82
N GLU A 132 3.08 -12.11 1.78
CA GLU A 132 2.53 -12.90 2.89
C GLU A 132 1.59 -12.08 3.78
N TRP A 133 1.98 -10.85 4.10
CA TRP A 133 1.15 -9.95 4.89
C TRP A 133 -0.17 -9.59 4.19
N LEU A 134 -0.14 -9.29 2.89
CA LEU A 134 -1.37 -9.04 2.12
C LEU A 134 -2.24 -10.28 2.02
N ALA A 135 -1.67 -11.46 1.76
CA ALA A 135 -2.42 -12.71 1.73
C ALA A 135 -3.17 -12.93 3.06
N LYS A 136 -2.47 -12.77 4.20
CA LYS A 136 -3.07 -12.85 5.54
C LYS A 136 -4.13 -11.78 5.77
N MET A 137 -3.92 -10.56 5.29
CA MET A 137 -4.91 -9.47 5.38
C MET A 137 -6.19 -9.84 4.65
N HIS A 138 -6.09 -10.36 3.43
CA HIS A 138 -7.26 -10.77 2.64
C HIS A 138 -8.05 -11.89 3.32
N ASP A 139 -7.36 -12.88 3.90
CA ASP A 139 -7.98 -13.97 4.65
C ASP A 139 -8.81 -13.44 5.83
N LEU A 140 -8.25 -12.50 6.60
CA LEU A 140 -8.91 -11.91 7.76
C LEU A 140 -10.05 -10.93 7.42
N HIS A 141 -10.03 -10.33 6.24
CA HIS A 141 -10.98 -9.28 5.85
C HIS A 141 -12.18 -9.78 5.03
N ALA A 142 -12.24 -11.08 4.69
CA ALA A 142 -13.42 -11.81 4.21
C ALA A 142 -14.34 -11.01 3.25
N GLY A 143 -13.80 -10.52 2.13
CA GLY A 143 -14.61 -9.87 1.08
C GLY A 143 -14.81 -8.35 1.23
N LYS A 144 -14.17 -7.68 2.21
CA LYS A 144 -14.18 -6.21 2.28
C LYS A 144 -13.56 -5.57 1.02
N PRO A 145 -14.11 -4.47 0.48
CA PRO A 145 -13.52 -3.84 -0.69
C PRO A 145 -12.12 -3.29 -0.38
N LEU A 146 -11.29 -3.20 -1.42
CA LEU A 146 -10.03 -2.47 -1.35
C LEU A 146 -10.29 -0.95 -1.19
N PRO A 147 -9.37 -0.21 -0.56
CA PRO A 147 -8.15 -0.69 0.12
C PRO A 147 -8.45 -1.36 1.47
N LEU A 148 -7.68 -2.40 1.81
CA LEU A 148 -7.73 -3.02 3.14
C LEU A 148 -7.01 -2.14 4.18
N LEU A 149 -7.53 -2.12 5.42
CA LEU A 149 -6.93 -1.36 6.52
C LEU A 149 -6.38 -2.31 7.61
N ASP A 150 -5.07 -2.29 7.82
CA ASP A 150 -4.41 -2.90 8.99
C ASP A 150 -4.23 -1.85 10.09
N ASP A 151 -5.20 -1.77 11.01
CA ASP A 151 -5.11 -0.88 12.17
C ASP A 151 -4.28 -1.54 13.29
N ARG A 152 -2.98 -1.22 13.33
CA ARG A 152 -2.05 -1.76 14.33
C ARG A 152 -1.95 -0.91 15.59
N THR A 153 -2.78 0.13 15.74
CA THR A 153 -2.91 0.86 17.00
C THR A 153 -3.84 0.16 17.97
N LYS A 154 -4.62 -0.82 17.49
CA LYS A 154 -5.54 -1.59 18.32
C LYS A 154 -4.92 -2.94 18.70
N PRO A 155 -5.15 -3.43 19.93
CA PRO A 155 -4.79 -4.80 20.26
C PRO A 155 -5.51 -5.76 19.32
N ARG A 156 -4.76 -6.73 18.77
CA ARG A 156 -5.35 -7.80 17.97
C ARG A 156 -6.21 -8.68 18.87
N VAL A 157 -7.53 -8.52 18.80
CA VAL A 157 -8.45 -9.45 19.46
C VAL A 157 -8.49 -10.71 18.61
N LEU A 158 -7.86 -11.78 19.08
CA LEU A 158 -8.04 -13.11 18.52
C LEU A 158 -9.45 -13.57 18.90
N THR A 159 -10.44 -13.37 18.04
CA THR A 159 -11.67 -14.14 18.12
C THR A 159 -11.33 -15.56 17.69
N LEU A 160 -11.01 -16.42 18.65
CA LEU A 160 -10.97 -17.85 18.39
C LEU A 160 -12.36 -18.26 17.88
N PRO A 161 -12.45 -19.08 16.82
CA PRO A 161 -13.73 -19.64 16.41
C PRO A 161 -14.31 -20.40 17.61
N VAL A 162 -15.57 -20.09 17.93
CA VAL A 162 -16.34 -20.90 18.88
C VAL A 162 -16.43 -22.29 18.24
N ILE A 163 -15.71 -23.25 18.81
CA ILE A 163 -15.88 -24.66 18.45
C ILE A 163 -17.21 -25.05 19.08
N ASP A 164 -18.27 -25.06 18.26
CA ASP A 164 -19.52 -25.72 18.64
C ASP A 164 -19.21 -27.19 18.88
N THR A 165 -19.10 -27.59 20.14
CA THR A 165 -19.08 -28.98 20.54
C THR A 165 -20.45 -29.58 20.23
N PRO A 166 -20.56 -30.64 19.40
CA PRO A 166 -21.84 -31.28 19.16
C PRO A 166 -22.35 -31.87 20.47
N ASP A 167 -23.60 -31.54 20.79
CA ASP A 167 -24.34 -32.11 21.90
C ASP A 167 -24.52 -33.61 21.63
N ILE A 168 -23.86 -34.45 22.42
CA ILE A 168 -23.99 -35.90 22.34
C ILE A 168 -25.13 -36.28 23.30
N SER A 169 -26.35 -36.25 22.79
CA SER A 169 -27.55 -36.84 23.41
C SER A 169 -27.67 -38.32 23.05
#